data_AF-A0A533VAU7-F1
#
_entry.id   AF-A0A533VAU7-F1
#
_cell.length_a   1.000
_cell.length_b   1.000
_cell.length_c   1.000
_cell.angle_alpha   90.00
_cell.angle_beta   90.00
_cell.angle_gamma   90.00
#
_symmetry.space_group_name_H-M   'P 1'
#
loop_
_entity.id
_entity.type
_entity.pdbx_description
1 polymer ?
#
loop_
_entity_poly.entity_id
_entity_poly.type
_entity_poly.pdbx_seq_one_letter_code
_entity_poly.pdbx_strand_id
1 'polypeptide(L)' 'MTLFPDEDTLTQEIESWRGFADALREEDRVLFLHMLNECYQYINSINSKGDYFSTESLLMSLVFAQHKIINWLINRNLK' A
#
# COMPACT_ATOMS: atom_id res chain seq x y z
N MET A 1 -6.88 4.65 28.27
CA MET A 1 -7.24 3.46 27.47
C MET A 1 -8.25 3.92 26.45
N THR A 2 -7.84 4.03 25.19
CA THR A 2 -8.68 4.41 24.06
C THR A 2 -9.56 3.22 23.66
N LEU A 3 -10.84 3.50 23.39
CA LEU A 3 -11.92 2.53 23.17
C LEU A 3 -11.94 1.91 21.76
N PHE A 4 -10.89 2.13 20.99
CA PHE A 4 -10.68 1.55 19.67
C PHE A 4 -9.21 1.13 19.63
N PRO A 5 -8.88 -0.17 19.48
CA PRO A 5 -7.51 -0.57 19.26
C PRO A 5 -7.12 -0.05 17.87
N ASP A 6 -6.32 1.00 17.87
CA ASP A 6 -5.37 1.42 16.84
C ASP A 6 -5.77 0.99 15.41
N GLU A 7 -6.50 1.84 14.68
CA GLU A 7 -6.39 1.82 13.22
C GLU A 7 -4.91 1.97 12.91
N ASP A 8 -4.30 0.92 12.34
CA ASP A 8 -2.88 0.94 12.05
C ASP A 8 -2.55 2.09 11.08
N THR A 9 -1.31 2.58 11.16
CA THR A 9 -0.83 3.72 10.36
C THR A 9 -1.13 3.56 8.86
N LEU A 10 -1.16 2.33 8.35
CA LEU A 10 -1.50 2.04 6.96
C LEU A 10 -3.01 2.20 6.69
N THR A 11 -3.89 1.76 7.58
CA THR A 11 -5.34 2.00 7.48
C THR A 11 -5.65 3.49 7.38
N GLN A 12 -5.05 4.31 8.25
CA GLN A 12 -5.24 5.77 8.24
C GLN A 12 -4.71 6.40 6.94
N GLU A 13 -3.54 5.94 6.48
CA GLU A 13 -2.97 6.40 5.22
C GLU A 13 -3.90 6.05 4.05
N ILE A 14 -4.37 4.80 3.93
CA ILE A 14 -5.29 4.37 2.87
C ILE A 14 -6.53 5.25 2.84
N GLU A 15 -7.11 5.55 4.00
CA GLU A 15 -8.31 6.37 4.06
C GLU A 15 -8.04 7.84 3.68
N SER A 16 -6.83 8.35 3.93
CA SER A 16 -6.41 9.68 3.44
C SER A 16 -6.37 9.76 1.90
N TRP A 17 -6.15 8.63 1.22
CA TRP A 17 -6.14 8.52 -0.25
C TRP A 17 -7.54 8.30 -0.85
N ARG A 18 -8.60 8.22 -0.04
CA ARG A 18 -9.98 7.99 -0.52
C ARG A 18 -10.46 9.05 -1.50
N GLY A 19 -10.13 10.32 -1.26
CA GLY A 19 -10.48 11.41 -2.18
C GLY A 19 -9.82 11.27 -3.57
N PHE A 20 -8.60 10.73 -3.63
CA PHE A 20 -7.94 10.40 -4.88
C PHE A 20 -8.65 9.22 -5.56
N ALA A 21 -8.94 8.16 -4.81
CA ALA A 21 -9.64 6.98 -5.32
C ALA A 21 -11.03 7.31 -5.90
N ASP A 22 -11.78 8.19 -5.24
CA ASP A 22 -13.12 8.60 -5.66
C ASP A 22 -13.12 9.45 -6.94
N ALA A 23 -11.99 10.12 -7.25
CA ALA A 23 -11.82 10.88 -8.48
C ALA A 23 -11.46 10.00 -9.70
N LEU A 24 -11.09 8.74 -9.48
CA LEU A 24 -10.76 7.78 -10.55
C LEU A 24 -12.02 7.20 -11.19
N ARG A 25 -11.87 6.71 -12.44
CA ARG A 25 -12.87 5.85 -13.07
C ARG A 25 -12.99 4.55 -12.29
N GLU A 26 -14.12 3.86 -12.42
CA GLU A 26 -14.40 2.66 -11.64
C GLU A 26 -13.31 1.58 -11.75
N GLU A 27 -12.83 1.31 -12.96
CA GLU A 27 -11.75 0.33 -13.21
C GLU A 27 -10.44 0.74 -12.51
N ASP A 28 -10.05 2.01 -12.63
CA ASP A 28 -8.83 2.56 -12.04
C ASP A 28 -8.93 2.62 -10.51
N ARG A 29 -10.11 2.95 -9.98
CA ARG A 29 -10.38 2.97 -8.53
C ARG A 29 -10.24 1.59 -7.92
N VAL A 30 -10.82 0.58 -8.55
CA VAL A 30 -10.73 -0.82 -8.07
C VAL A 30 -9.27 -1.27 -8.08
N LEU A 31 -8.54 -0.99 -9.16
CA LEU A 31 -7.13 -1.33 -9.25
C LEU A 31 -6.28 -0.60 -8.20
N PHE A 32 -6.54 0.70 -8.00
CA PHE A 32 -5.83 1.53 -7.02
C PHE A 32 -6.04 1.02 -5.59
N LEU A 33 -7.28 0.76 -5.18
CA LEU A 33 -7.59 0.24 -3.85
C LEU A 33 -7.00 -1.16 -3.63
N HIS A 34 -7.05 -2.02 -4.65
CA HIS A 34 -6.39 -3.33 -4.58
C HIS A 34 -4.88 -3.17 -4.37
N MET A 35 -4.25 -2.28 -5.13
CA MET A 35 -2.82 -1.99 -5.00
C MET A 35 -2.45 -1.50 -3.59
N LEU A 36 -3.25 -0.60 -3.00
CA LEU A 36 -3.05 -0.15 -1.62
C LEU A 36 -3.22 -1.28 -0.60
N ASN A 37 -4.21 -2.15 -0.80
CA ASN A 37 -4.46 -3.29 0.09
C ASN A 37 -3.31 -4.32 0.06
N GLU A 38 -2.62 -4.48 -1.07
CA GLU A 38 -1.43 -5.34 -1.14
C GLU A 38 -0.29 -4.85 -0.22
N CYS A 39 -0.29 -3.58 0.21
CA CYS A 39 0.71 -3.08 1.16
C CYS A 39 0.54 -3.59 2.59
N TYR A 40 -0.60 -4.19 2.96
CA TYR A 40 -0.77 -4.80 4.28
C TYR A 40 0.25 -5.92 4.56
N GLN A 41 0.78 -6.58 3.52
CA GLN A 41 1.87 -7.55 3.69
C GLN A 41 3.17 -6.91 4.25
N TYR A 42 3.30 -5.58 4.20
CA TYR A 42 4.43 -4.81 4.69
C TYR A 42 4.09 -3.95 5.91
N ILE A 43 2.94 -4.16 6.56
CA ILE A 43 2.45 -3.34 7.69
C ILE A 43 3.49 -3.18 8.81
N ASN A 44 4.20 -4.25 9.18
CA ASN A 44 5.23 -4.20 10.21
C ASN A 44 6.41 -3.29 9.81
N SER A 45 6.80 -3.32 8.53
CA SER A 45 7.85 -2.46 8.00
C SER A 45 7.40 -1.01 7.91
N ILE A 46 6.16 -0.76 7.49
CA ILE A 46 5.55 0.57 7.45
C ILE A 46 5.49 1.19 8.86
N ASN A 47 4.97 0.44 9.84
CA ASN A 47 4.83 0.92 11.21
C ASN A 47 6.19 1.12 11.92
N SER A 48 7.27 0.49 11.45
CA SER A 48 8.59 0.60 12.07
C SER A 48 9.25 1.97 11.97
N LYS A 49 8.85 2.80 10.98
CA LYS A 49 9.38 4.16 10.80
C LYS A 49 8.65 5.20 11.64
N GLY A 50 7.51 4.84 12.26
CA GLY A 50 6.64 5.77 12.96
C GLY A 50 5.74 6.59 12.02
N ASP A 51 4.70 7.18 12.59
CA ASP A 51 3.57 7.77 11.86
C ASP A 51 3.95 8.91 10.90
N TYR A 52 5.06 9.62 11.16
CA TYR A 52 5.52 10.73 10.33
C TYR A 52 5.99 10.33 8.92
N PHE A 53 6.20 9.05 8.66
CA PHE A 53 6.73 8.53 7.40
C PHE A 53 5.78 7.51 6.75
N SER A 54 4.48 7.60 7.04
CA SER A 54 3.44 6.68 6.56
C SER A 54 3.38 6.67 5.03
N THR A 55 3.33 7.84 4.40
CA THR A 55 3.25 7.99 2.95
C THR A 55 4.50 7.46 2.25
N GLU A 56 5.72 7.81 2.68
CA GLU A 56 6.94 7.27 2.06
C GLU A 56 7.04 5.75 2.21
N SER A 57 6.62 5.22 3.35
CA SER A 57 6.63 3.79 3.61
C SER A 57 5.61 3.04 2.75
N LEU A 58 4.42 3.61 2.57
CA LEU A 58 3.41 3.11 1.64
C LEU A 58 3.94 3.09 0.20
N LEU A 59 4.44 4.24 -0.29
CA LEU A 59 4.97 4.36 -1.65
C LEU A 59 6.15 3.41 -1.90
N MET A 60 7.05 3.26 -0.93
CA MET A 60 8.17 2.32 -1.05
C MET A 60 7.68 0.87 -1.08
N SER A 61 6.66 0.53 -0.29
CA SER A 61 6.05 -0.80 -0.28
C SER A 61 5.40 -1.14 -1.63
N LEU A 62 4.75 -0.15 -2.25
CA LEU A 62 4.19 -0.28 -3.60
C LEU A 62 5.27 -0.53 -4.65
N VAL A 63 6.30 0.30 -4.70
CA VAL A 63 7.42 0.15 -5.64
C VAL A 63 8.09 -1.22 -5.45
N PHE A 64 8.29 -1.65 -4.21
CA PHE A 64 8.89 -2.94 -3.89
C PHE A 64 8.03 -4.12 -4.35
N ALA A 65 6.70 -4.07 -4.11
CA ALA A 65 5.77 -5.09 -4.58
C ALA A 65 5.81 -5.22 -6.11
N GLN A 66 5.78 -4.10 -6.82
CA GLN A 66 5.85 -4.09 -8.29
C GLN A 66 7.21 -4.60 -8.79
N HIS A 67 8.31 -4.22 -8.14
CA HIS A 67 9.64 -4.72 -8.50
C HIS A 67 9.76 -6.24 -8.35
N LYS A 68 9.15 -6.84 -7.32
CA LYS A 68 9.09 -8.31 -7.16
C LYS A 68 8.34 -8.98 -8.31
N ILE A 69 7.21 -8.41 -8.74
CA ILE A 69 6.42 -8.92 -9.87
C ILE A 69 7.24 -8.84 -11.17
N ILE A 70 7.89 -7.70 -11.42
CA ILE A 70 8.75 -7.51 -12.60
C ILE A 70 9.89 -8.54 -12.62
N ASN A 71 10.61 -8.70 -11.51
CA ASN A 71 11.69 -9.69 -11.41
C ASN A 71 11.17 -11.12 -11.61
N TRP A 72 10.00 -11.44 -11.07
CA TRP A 72 9.37 -12.75 -11.27
C TRP A 72 9.04 -13.00 -12.75
N LEU A 73 8.47 -12.02 -13.44
CA LEU A 73 8.16 -12.11 -14.88
C LEU A 73 9.44 -12.28 -15.71
N ILE A 74 10.48 -11.49 -15.44
CA ILE A 74 11.78 -11.60 -16.12
C ILE A 74 12.36 -12.99 -15.94
N ASN A 75 12.42 -13.49 -14.70
CA ASN A 75 12.98 -14.82 -14.39
C ASN A 75 12.15 -15.96 -14.99
N ARG A 76 10.85 -15.78 -15.17
CA ARG A 76 9.98 -16.75 -15.83
C ARG A 76 10.22 -16.80 -17.35
N ASN A 77 10.49 -15.66 -17.98
CA ASN A 77 10.73 -15.55 -19.42
C ASN A 77 12.15 -15.96 -19.84
N LEU A 78 13.07 -16.13 -18.87
CA LEU A 78 14.44 -16.60 -19.09
C LEU A 78 14.60 -18.13 -18.92
N LYS A 79 13.51 -18.85 -18.71
CA LYS A 79 13.44 -20.33 -18.69
C LYS A 79 12.68 -20.83 -19.91
#